data_AF-A0A4Q5N2U7-F1
#
_entry.id   AF-A0A4Q5N2U7-F1
#
_cell.length_a   1.000
_cell.length_b   1.000
_cell.length_c   1.000
_cell.angle_alpha   90.00
_cell.angle_beta   90.00
_cell.angle_gamma   90.00
#
_symmetry.space_group_name_H-M   'P 1'
#
loop_
_entity.id
_entity.type
_entity.pdbx_description
1 polymer ?
#
loop_
_entity_poly.entity_id
_entity_poly.type
_entity_poly.pdbx_seq_one_letter_code
_entity_poly.pdbx_strand_id
1 'polypeptide(L)'
;MARNDVPTDIAETVLDRFTEVGLIDDAEYARMLVRARHEDRGLARRALVVELRRKGIDDDVAAGALEAVDDDLEASTARDLARRRLAGNRGLGREVRMRRVVAMLGRKGYSSGLAVQIVCELLAQEAAATGSDPAGDQDDRADLSGREFFGDD
;
A
#
# COMPACT_ATOMS: atom_id res chain seq x y z
N MET A 1 -4.01 -19.16 21.46
CA MET A 1 -3.91 -19.71 20.09
C MET A 1 -2.74 -19.01 19.42
N ALA A 2 -1.64 -19.72 19.19
CA ALA A 2 -0.44 -19.16 18.58
C ALA A 2 -0.71 -18.98 17.08
N ARG A 3 -0.79 -17.73 16.61
CA ARG A 3 -0.62 -17.43 15.20
C ARG A 3 0.85 -17.67 14.90
N ASN A 4 1.15 -18.68 14.09
CA ASN A 4 2.49 -18.88 13.56
C ASN A 4 2.82 -17.63 12.71
N ASP A 5 3.63 -16.74 13.27
CA ASP A 5 4.23 -15.61 12.57
C ASP A 5 5.34 -16.16 11.67
N VAL A 6 4.94 -16.85 10.60
CA VAL A 6 5.87 -17.33 9.57
C VAL A 6 6.22 -16.11 8.73
N PRO A 7 7.51 -15.74 8.63
CA PRO A 7 7.92 -14.63 7.76
C PRO A 7 7.38 -14.85 6.35
N THR A 8 6.82 -13.81 5.72
CA THR A 8 6.13 -13.92 4.42
C THR A 8 7.01 -14.56 3.34
N ASP A 9 8.32 -14.32 3.37
CA ASP A 9 9.32 -14.90 2.45
C ASP A 9 9.43 -16.43 2.62
N ILE A 10 9.28 -16.93 3.85
CA ILE A 10 9.24 -18.35 4.16
C ILE A 10 7.90 -18.94 3.72
N ALA A 11 6.79 -18.24 3.97
CA ALA A 11 5.47 -18.69 3.53
C ALA A 11 5.40 -18.86 2.00
N GLU A 12 5.96 -17.90 1.25
CA GLU A 12 6.06 -17.99 -0.21
C GLU A 12 6.91 -19.18 -0.66
N THR A 13 8.09 -19.36 -0.07
CA THR A 13 8.97 -20.49 -0.42
C THR A 13 8.31 -21.85 -0.15
N VAL A 14 7.56 -21.97 0.94
CA VAL A 14 6.82 -23.20 1.28
C VAL A 14 5.68 -23.45 0.30
N LEU A 15 4.92 -22.42 -0.05
CA LEU A 15 3.82 -22.53 -1.02
C LEU A 15 4.33 -22.91 -2.41
N ASP A 16 5.40 -22.27 -2.88
CA ASP A 16 6.02 -22.57 -4.18
C ASP A 16 6.46 -24.05 -4.23
N ARG A 17 7.08 -24.55 -3.15
CA ARG A 17 7.49 -25.95 -3.06
C ARG A 17 6.30 -26.90 -3.09
N PHE A 18 5.20 -26.55 -2.43
CA PHE A 18 4.00 -27.39 -2.39
C PHE A 18 3.32 -27.49 -3.75
N THR A 19 3.33 -26.44 -4.56
CA THR A 19 2.88 -26.52 -5.96
C THR A 19 3.82 -27.40 -6.79
N GLU A 20 5.14 -27.21 -6.67
CA GLU A 20 6.14 -27.99 -7.42
C GLU A 20 6.05 -29.50 -7.16
N VAL A 21 5.80 -29.90 -5.91
CA VAL A 21 5.61 -31.32 -5.55
C VAL A 21 4.17 -31.81 -5.73
N GLY A 22 3.29 -30.99 -6.31
CA GLY A 22 1.90 -31.32 -6.63
C GLY A 22 0.97 -31.47 -5.43
N LEU A 23 1.34 -30.91 -4.27
CA LEU A 23 0.52 -30.95 -3.05
C LEU A 23 -0.61 -29.92 -3.06
N ILE A 24 -0.48 -28.87 -3.86
CA ILE A 24 -1.47 -27.80 -4.02
C ILE A 24 -1.61 -27.48 -5.51
N ASP A 25 -2.83 -27.20 -5.97
CA ASP A 25 -3.08 -26.72 -7.33
C ASP A 25 -2.89 -25.20 -7.47
N ASP A 26 -2.76 -24.70 -8.69
CA ASP A 26 -2.51 -23.28 -8.96
C ASP A 26 -3.61 -22.35 -8.40
N ALA A 27 -4.86 -22.83 -8.33
CA ALA A 27 -5.98 -22.03 -7.87
C ALA A 27 -5.96 -21.84 -6.35
N GLU A 28 -5.64 -22.89 -5.59
CA GLU A 28 -5.45 -22.79 -4.15
C GLU A 28 -4.21 -21.97 -3.81
N TYR A 29 -3.09 -22.18 -4.51
CA TYR A 29 -1.90 -21.37 -4.37
C TYR A 29 -2.21 -19.88 -4.61
N ALA A 30 -2.92 -19.55 -5.70
CA ALA A 30 -3.28 -18.17 -6.03
C ALA A 30 -4.13 -17.52 -4.94
N ARG A 31 -5.15 -18.22 -4.41
CA ARG A 31 -5.99 -17.72 -3.30
C ARG A 31 -5.18 -17.44 -2.04
N MET A 32 -4.29 -18.37 -1.67
CA MET A 32 -3.43 -18.20 -0.50
C MET A 32 -2.47 -17.01 -0.66
N LEU A 33 -1.85 -16.89 -1.83
CA LEU A 33 -0.94 -15.79 -2.14
C LEU A 33 -1.67 -14.44 -2.11
N VAL A 34 -2.82 -14.33 -2.77
CA VAL A 34 -3.66 -13.12 -2.76
C VAL A 34 -3.94 -12.68 -1.34
N ARG A 35 -4.44 -13.60 -0.51
CA ARG A 35 -4.77 -13.33 0.88
C ARG A 35 -3.55 -12.86 1.66
N ALA A 36 -2.44 -13.61 1.63
CA ALA A 36 -1.23 -13.27 2.37
C ALA A 36 -0.69 -11.89 1.96
N ARG A 37 -0.63 -11.60 0.66
CA ARG A 37 -0.11 -10.31 0.17
C ARG A 37 -1.04 -9.14 0.44
N HIS A 38 -2.35 -9.36 0.45
CA HIS A 38 -3.31 -8.35 0.86
C HIS A 38 -3.20 -8.07 2.37
N GLU A 39 -3.15 -9.10 3.21
CA GLU A 39 -3.09 -8.96 4.68
C GLU A 39 -1.75 -8.36 5.15
N ASP A 40 -0.62 -8.91 4.68
CA ASP A 40 0.71 -8.52 5.19
C ASP A 40 1.19 -7.19 4.60
N ARG A 41 0.95 -7.01 3.30
CA ARG A 41 1.51 -5.90 2.52
C ARG A 41 0.46 -4.88 2.11
N GLY A 42 -0.83 -5.15 2.30
CA GLY A 42 -1.89 -4.22 1.92
C GLY A 42 -1.92 -3.94 0.42
N LEU A 43 -1.58 -4.93 -0.41
CA LEU A 43 -1.57 -4.77 -1.87
C LEU A 43 -2.99 -4.73 -2.43
N ALA A 44 -3.21 -3.83 -3.37
CA ALA A 44 -4.43 -3.72 -4.16
C ALA A 44 -4.50 -4.81 -5.23
N ARG A 45 -5.70 -5.08 -5.75
CA ARG A 45 -5.98 -6.06 -6.81
C ARG A 45 -5.02 -5.91 -7.99
N ARG A 46 -4.73 -4.67 -8.43
CA ARG A 46 -3.80 -4.40 -9.56
C ARG A 46 -2.37 -4.87 -9.29
N ALA A 47 -1.86 -4.70 -8.07
CA ALA A 47 -0.53 -5.18 -7.70
C ALA A 47 -0.51 -6.70 -7.55
N LEU A 48 -1.62 -7.29 -7.05
CA LEU A 48 -1.77 -8.74 -6.92
C LEU A 48 -1.80 -9.44 -8.28
N VAL A 49 -2.45 -8.87 -9.31
CA VAL A 49 -2.39 -9.37 -10.69
C VAL A 49 -0.93 -9.48 -11.18
N VAL A 50 -0.13 -8.45 -10.92
CA VAL A 50 1.28 -8.43 -11.34
C VAL A 50 2.09 -9.51 -10.61
N GLU A 51 1.83 -9.71 -9.31
CA GLU A 51 2.49 -10.76 -8.53
C GLU A 51 2.10 -12.17 -9.00
N LEU A 52 0.81 -12.42 -9.26
CA LEU A 52 0.33 -13.71 -9.77
C LEU A 52 0.95 -14.04 -11.15
N ARG A 53 1.00 -13.05 -12.05
CA ARG A 53 1.65 -13.23 -13.36
C ARG A 53 3.15 -13.50 -13.26
N ARG A 54 3.84 -12.83 -12.32
CA ARG A 54 5.27 -13.10 -12.06
C ARG A 54 5.51 -14.52 -11.55
N LYS A 55 4.51 -15.11 -10.88
CA LYS A 55 4.51 -16.50 -10.42
C LYS A 55 4.06 -17.51 -11.48
N GLY A 56 3.69 -17.05 -12.68
CA GLY A 56 3.26 -17.93 -13.77
C GLY A 56 1.82 -18.43 -13.64
N ILE A 57 1.02 -17.84 -12.74
CA ILE A 57 -0.40 -18.18 -12.60
C ILE A 57 -1.17 -17.63 -13.80
N ASP A 58 -1.97 -18.48 -14.43
CA ASP A 58 -2.82 -18.14 -15.57
C ASP A 58 -3.85 -17.06 -15.22
N ASP A 59 -4.22 -16.23 -16.21
CA ASP A 59 -5.13 -15.10 -16.02
C ASP A 59 -6.53 -15.54 -15.52
N ASP A 60 -7.04 -16.70 -15.93
CA ASP A 60 -8.35 -17.22 -15.48
C ASP A 60 -8.30 -17.64 -14.01
N VAL A 61 -7.21 -18.31 -13.61
CA VAL A 61 -6.96 -18.72 -12.21
C VAL A 61 -6.75 -17.49 -11.34
N ALA A 62 -6.00 -16.51 -11.83
CA ALA A 62 -5.77 -15.24 -11.14
C ALA A 62 -7.08 -14.47 -10.93
N ALA A 63 -7.95 -14.42 -11.94
CA ALA A 63 -9.25 -13.74 -11.84
C ALA A 63 -10.09 -14.30 -10.69
N GLY A 64 -10.22 -15.63 -10.60
CA GLY A 64 -10.97 -16.29 -9.53
C GLY A 64 -10.35 -16.05 -8.14
N ALA A 65 -9.02 -16.08 -8.02
CA ALA A 65 -8.36 -15.81 -6.74
C ALA A 65 -8.58 -14.36 -6.25
N LEU A 66 -8.64 -13.40 -7.18
CA LEU A 66 -8.81 -11.99 -6.86
C LEU A 66 -10.23 -11.64 -6.42
N GLU A 67 -11.24 -12.50 -6.65
CA GLU A 67 -12.61 -12.29 -6.15
C GLU A 67 -12.67 -12.10 -4.63
N ALA A 68 -11.70 -12.65 -3.89
CA ALA A 68 -11.58 -12.46 -2.44
C ALA A 68 -11.23 -11.01 -2.03
N VAL A 69 -10.81 -10.15 -2.96
CA VAL A 69 -10.50 -8.73 -2.72
C VAL A 69 -11.50 -7.87 -3.49
N ASP A 70 -12.70 -7.71 -2.93
CA ASP A 70 -13.71 -6.81 -3.48
C ASP A 70 -13.36 -5.32 -3.26
N ASP A 71 -14.14 -4.44 -3.87
CA ASP A 71 -13.91 -2.99 -3.85
C ASP A 71 -14.03 -2.41 -2.43
N ASP A 72 -14.92 -2.96 -1.60
CA ASP A 72 -15.14 -2.51 -0.22
C ASP A 72 -13.97 -2.88 0.68
N LEU A 73 -13.48 -4.11 0.58
CA LEU A 73 -12.28 -4.57 1.27
C LEU A 73 -11.08 -3.75 0.82
N GLU A 74 -10.89 -3.54 -0.49
CA GLU A 74 -9.80 -2.72 -1.02
C GLU A 74 -9.84 -1.29 -0.48
N ALA A 75 -11.02 -0.66 -0.50
CA ALA A 75 -11.20 0.69 0.02
C ALA A 75 -10.98 0.77 1.54
N SER A 76 -11.41 -0.23 2.31
CA SER A 76 -11.19 -0.28 3.76
C SER A 76 -9.71 -0.43 4.12
N THR A 77 -8.99 -1.33 3.45
CA THR A 77 -7.55 -1.53 3.62
C THR A 77 -6.76 -0.27 3.25
N ALA A 78 -7.14 0.41 2.16
CA ALA A 78 -6.56 1.68 1.75
C ALA A 78 -6.73 2.77 2.83
N ARG A 79 -7.94 2.90 3.40
CA ARG A 79 -8.21 3.86 4.49
C ARG A 79 -7.35 3.59 5.71
N ASP A 80 -7.20 2.33 6.10
CA ASP A 80 -6.38 1.94 7.25
C ASP A 80 -4.89 2.24 7.05
N LEU A 81 -4.36 1.92 5.86
CA LEU A 81 -2.99 2.25 5.49
C LEU A 81 -2.76 3.77 5.50
N ALA A 82 -3.69 4.53 4.90
CA ALA A 82 -3.62 5.98 4.85
C ALA A 82 -3.66 6.60 6.25
N ARG A 83 -4.59 6.15 7.11
CA ARG A 83 -4.73 6.63 8.49
C ARG A 83 -3.45 6.41 9.29
N ARG A 84 -2.88 5.20 9.25
CA ARG A 84 -1.61 4.89 9.91
C ARG A 84 -0.48 5.78 9.40
N ARG A 85 -0.37 5.96 8.08
CA ARG A 85 0.68 6.76 7.45
C ARG A 85 0.55 8.25 7.76
N LEU A 86 -0.67 8.77 7.81
CA LEU A 86 -0.96 10.16 8.16
C LEU A 86 -0.63 10.45 9.62
N ALA A 87 -0.95 9.53 10.54
CA ALA A 87 -0.62 9.66 11.95
C ALA A 87 0.91 9.77 12.17
N GLY A 88 1.71 8.97 11.47
CA GLY A 88 3.18 9.04 11.52
C GLY A 88 3.78 10.27 10.82
N ASN A 89 2.98 11.11 10.17
CA ASN A 89 3.41 12.28 9.40
C ASN A 89 2.92 13.61 10.01
N ARG A 90 2.43 13.63 11.25
CA ARG A 90 1.81 14.83 11.85
C ARG A 90 2.72 16.07 11.87
N GLY A 91 4.04 15.90 11.91
CA GLY A 91 5.01 17.02 11.87
C GLY A 91 5.33 17.58 10.49
N LEU A 92 4.57 17.22 9.44
CA LEU A 92 4.80 17.69 8.07
C LEU A 92 3.63 18.55 7.59
N GLY A 93 3.89 19.50 6.69
CA GLY A 93 2.85 20.28 6.03
C GLY A 93 1.82 19.43 5.27
N ARG A 94 0.57 19.88 5.24
CA ARG A 94 -0.59 19.13 4.69
C ARG A 94 -0.35 18.59 3.28
N GLU A 95 0.18 19.42 2.38
CA GLU A 95 0.46 19.03 0.99
C GLU A 95 1.53 17.93 0.91
N VAL A 96 2.58 18.03 1.73
CA VAL A 96 3.64 17.02 1.81
C VAL A 96 3.08 15.69 2.33
N ARG A 97 2.22 15.74 3.37
CA ARG A 97 1.52 14.56 3.90
C ARG A 97 0.69 13.91 2.79
N MET A 98 -0.15 14.69 2.10
CA MET A 98 -1.01 14.22 1.01
C MET A 98 -0.21 13.52 -0.09
N ARG A 99 0.80 14.20 -0.65
CA ARG A 99 1.66 13.66 -1.71
C ARG A 99 2.33 12.34 -1.28
N ARG A 100 2.85 12.27 -0.06
CA ARG A 100 3.54 11.07 0.46
C ARG A 100 2.58 9.89 0.62
N VAL A 101 1.37 10.11 1.11
CA VAL A 101 0.40 9.02 1.32
C VAL A 101 -0.18 8.56 -0.01
N VAL A 102 -0.55 9.47 -0.92
CA VAL A 102 -1.02 9.11 -2.27
C VAL A 102 0.05 8.30 -3.02
N ALA A 103 1.31 8.75 -3.00
CA ALA A 103 2.41 8.01 -3.64
C ALA A 103 2.63 6.63 -3.02
N MET A 104 2.45 6.48 -1.70
CA MET A 104 2.55 5.20 -1.01
C MET A 104 1.44 4.23 -1.46
N LEU A 105 0.19 4.70 -1.54
CA LEU A 105 -0.93 3.91 -2.04
C LEU A 105 -0.75 3.54 -3.51
N GLY A 106 -0.28 4.46 -4.35
CA GLY A 106 0.01 4.18 -5.76
C GLY A 106 1.02 3.04 -5.93
N ARG A 107 2.09 3.00 -5.12
CA ARG A 107 3.07 1.88 -5.14
C ARG A 107 2.49 0.54 -4.67
N LYS A 108 1.40 0.56 -3.92
CA LYS A 108 0.66 -0.64 -3.50
C LYS A 108 -0.39 -1.08 -4.51
N GLY A 109 -0.56 -0.33 -5.62
CA GLY A 109 -1.45 -0.66 -6.72
C GLY A 109 -2.84 -0.04 -6.63
N TYR A 110 -3.12 0.79 -5.63
CA TYR A 110 -4.42 1.48 -5.54
C TYR A 110 -4.55 2.51 -6.66
N SER A 111 -5.76 2.68 -7.18
CA SER A 111 -6.03 3.67 -8.22
C SER A 111 -5.76 5.09 -7.69
N SER A 112 -5.30 5.98 -8.58
CA SER A 112 -5.03 7.39 -8.23
C SER A 112 -6.27 8.07 -7.65
N GLY A 113 -7.45 7.83 -8.26
CA GLY A 113 -8.73 8.39 -7.80
C GLY A 113 -9.07 7.97 -6.37
N LEU A 114 -9.04 6.66 -6.08
CA LEU A 114 -9.33 6.14 -4.73
C LEU A 114 -8.31 6.66 -3.70
N ALA A 115 -7.03 6.65 -4.05
CA ALA A 115 -5.96 7.12 -3.17
C ALA A 115 -6.12 8.61 -2.81
N VAL A 116 -6.39 9.47 -3.79
CA VAL A 116 -6.60 10.90 -3.56
C VAL A 116 -7.87 11.13 -2.73
N GLN A 117 -8.98 10.46 -3.09
CA GLN A 117 -10.26 10.58 -2.38
C GLN A 117 -10.09 10.27 -0.88
N ILE A 118 -9.54 9.10 -0.55
CA ILE A 118 -9.35 8.66 0.83
C ILE A 118 -8.45 9.62 1.62
N VAL A 119 -7.34 10.06 1.01
CA VAL A 119 -6.38 10.93 1.71
C VAL A 119 -6.98 12.31 1.97
N CYS A 120 -7.72 12.88 1.01
CA CYS A 120 -8.43 14.13 1.20
C CYS A 120 -9.50 14.01 2.30
N GLU A 121 -10.29 12.94 2.28
CA GLU A 121 -11.32 12.66 3.29
C GLU A 121 -10.71 12.60 4.70
N LEU A 122 -9.64 11.84 4.89
CA LEU A 122 -8.99 11.69 6.20
C LEU A 122 -8.36 13.01 6.70
N LEU A 123 -7.73 13.78 5.81
CA LEU A 123 -7.17 15.09 6.18
C LEU A 123 -8.26 16.09 6.55
N ALA A 124 -9.41 16.05 5.87
CA ALA A 124 -10.56 16.89 6.22
C ALA A 124 -11.16 16.51 7.58
N GLN A 125 -11.25 15.21 7.88
CA GLN A 125 -11.68 14.70 9.19
C GLN A 125 -10.73 15.13 10.32
N GLU A 126 -9.41 15.09 10.11
CA GLU A 126 -8.42 15.59 11.08
C GLU A 126 -8.59 17.10 11.36
N ALA A 127 -8.83 17.90 10.31
CA ALA A 127 -9.04 19.35 10.44
C ALA A 127 -10.31 19.67 11.23
N ALA A 128 -11.43 19.00 10.91
CA ALA A 128 -12.69 19.15 11.61
C ALA A 128 -12.61 18.73 13.09
N ALA A 129 -11.86 17.67 13.40
CA ALA A 129 -11.67 17.19 14.77
C ALA A 129 -10.78 18.12 15.62
N THR A 130 -9.86 18.86 15.00
CA THR A 130 -8.91 19.73 15.71
C THR A 130 -9.48 21.14 15.93
N GLY A 131 -10.61 21.50 15.31
CA GLY A 131 -11.16 22.86 15.35
C GLY A 131 -10.23 23.92 14.73
N SER A 132 -9.26 23.47 13.92
CA SER A 132 -8.28 24.34 13.28
C SER A 132 -8.82 24.82 11.94
N ASP A 133 -9.04 26.13 11.83
CA ASP A 133 -9.43 26.85 10.62
C ASP A 133 -8.28 26.76 9.57
N PRO A 134 -8.50 26.33 8.32
CA PRO A 134 -7.43 26.08 7.35
C PRO A 134 -6.88 27.37 6.70
N ALA A 135 -6.46 28.34 7.52
CA ALA A 135 -5.76 29.54 7.07
C ALA A 135 -4.43 29.69 7.82
N GLY A 136 -3.38 28.99 7.35
CA GLY A 136 -2.03 29.17 7.89
C GLY A 136 -1.07 28.04 7.54
N ASP A 137 -0.49 28.09 6.34
CA ASP A 137 0.97 27.99 6.15
C ASP A 137 1.27 28.02 4.65
N GLN A 138 1.34 29.23 4.12
CA GLN A 138 2.24 29.54 3.01
C GLN A 138 3.59 29.88 3.64
N ASP A 139 4.39 28.88 3.99
CA ASP A 139 5.84 29.03 3.94
C ASP A 139 6.55 27.67 3.90
N ASP A 140 7.02 27.30 2.72
CA ASP A 140 8.13 26.37 2.53
C ASP A 140 8.91 26.85 1.29
N ARG A 141 9.19 28.17 1.23
CA ARG A 141 10.27 28.74 0.44
C ARG A 141 11.48 28.97 1.35
N ALA A 142 12.22 27.90 1.63
CA ALA A 142 13.62 27.90 2.03
C ALA A 142 14.14 26.47 1.76
N ASP A 143 15.22 26.16 1.06
CA ASP A 143 16.34 26.92 0.55
C ASP A 143 16.88 26.19 -0.68
N LEU A 144 17.04 26.92 -1.79
CA LEU A 144 17.94 26.58 -2.88
C LEU A 144 19.10 27.57 -2.85
N SER A 145 20.00 27.48 -1.86
CA SER A 145 21.36 28.02 -1.95
C SER A 145 22.17 27.60 -0.73
N GLY A 146 23.02 26.58 -0.88
CA GLY A 146 23.87 26.13 0.22
C GLY A 146 24.66 24.87 -0.10
N ARG A 147 25.28 24.80 -1.29
CA ARG A 147 26.34 23.84 -1.56
C ARG A 147 27.46 24.51 -2.34
N GLU A 148 28.12 25.44 -1.66
CA GLU A 148 29.52 25.72 -1.93
C GLU A 148 30.32 24.51 -1.45
N PHE A 149 30.79 23.68 -2.38
CA PHE A 149 31.95 22.82 -2.16
C PHE A 149 32.47 22.25 -3.49
N PHE A 150 33.29 23.02 -4.21
CA PHE A 150 34.49 22.49 -4.90
C PHE A 150 35.38 23.63 -5.43
N GLY A 151 36.64 23.63 -4.98
CA GLY A 151 37.75 24.56 -5.26
C GLY A 151 38.56 24.68 -3.97
N ASP A 152 39.83 24.30 -3.86
CA ASP A 152 40.90 24.14 -4.84
C ASP A 152 42.05 23.29 -4.25
N ASP A 153 42.98 22.92 -5.15
CA ASP A 153 44.38 22.47 -4.97
C ASP A 153 44.71 21.03 -4.51
#